data_AF-A0A3Q3EZ67-F1
#
_entry.id   AF-A0A3Q3EZ67-F1
#
_cell.length_a   1.000
_cell.length_b   1.000
_cell.length_c   1.000
_cell.angle_alpha   90.00
_cell.angle_beta   90.00
_cell.angle_gamma   90.00
#
_symmetry.space_group_name_H-M   'P 1'
#
loop_
_entity.id
_entity.type
_entity.pdbx_description
1 polymer ?
#
loop_
_entity_poly.entity_id
_entity_poly.type
_entity_poly.pdbx_seq_one_letter_code
_entity_poly.pdbx_strand_id
1 'polypeptide(L)'
;MYCGIDILSHSNDKGKKHGVVSSHVRVSVSFKSICLCFVFNRLVMKFGDVEDLRDLSIRLQLSNTFYESSGQWWFSVDSVSLLYNKSEEAVFNASEVYAPASSSYHCLHVSSLQRHSALLLPGNDHARRWSVTFTNFQIQAFNVTSGKFSPASDCATFLTPAILMGLITSLILLLVLAYALHMVIHLKHIEHEDEHKSHVYFPKT
;
A
#
# COMPACT_ATOMS: atom_id res chain seq x y z
N MET A 1 20.79 5.70 21.99
CA MET A 1 20.22 5.65 20.62
C MET A 1 18.72 5.50 20.79
N TYR A 2 17.97 6.59 20.73
CA TYR A 2 16.55 6.61 21.12
C TYR A 2 15.68 6.58 19.87
N CYS A 3 14.93 5.49 19.72
CA CYS A 3 13.79 5.42 18.82
C CYS A 3 12.66 6.25 19.44
N GLY A 4 12.35 7.40 18.83
CA GLY A 4 11.21 8.22 19.21
C GLY A 4 9.94 7.67 18.55
N ILE A 5 8.96 7.28 19.37
CA ILE A 5 7.64 6.88 18.91
C ILE A 5 6.76 8.13 18.94
N ASP A 6 6.54 8.76 17.79
CA ASP A 6 5.49 9.78 17.64
C ASP A 6 4.22 9.07 17.21
N ILE A 7 3.34 8.79 18.16
CA ILE A 7 1.97 8.34 17.90
C ILE A 7 1.06 9.56 17.93
N LEU A 8 0.58 9.98 16.77
CA LEU A 8 -0.56 10.90 16.70
C LEU A 8 -1.82 10.02 16.63
N SER A 9 -2.45 9.79 17.78
CA SER A 9 -3.75 9.14 17.80
C SER A 9 -4.85 10.19 17.69
N HIS A 10 -5.72 10.07 16.70
CA HIS A 10 -6.89 10.92 16.56
C HIS A 10 -8.14 10.06 16.73
N SER A 11 -8.79 10.12 17.89
CA SER A 11 -10.16 9.61 18.04
C SER A 11 -11.10 10.63 17.38
N ASN A 12 -11.89 10.20 16.39
CA ASN A 12 -12.88 11.07 15.75
C ASN A 12 -14.27 10.67 16.24
N ASP A 13 -14.82 11.48 17.13
CA ASP A 13 -16.14 11.31 17.74
C ASP A 13 -17.26 11.77 16.77
N LYS A 14 -18.26 10.90 16.60
CA LYS A 14 -19.57 11.24 16.03
C LYS A 14 -20.64 10.55 16.88
N GLY A 15 -20.91 11.11 18.05
CA GLY A 15 -22.01 10.71 18.91
C GLY A 15 -23.39 10.72 18.21
N LYS A 16 -24.08 9.59 18.41
CA LYS A 16 -25.54 9.41 18.62
C LYS A 16 -26.50 10.03 17.58
N LYS A 17 -27.04 9.17 16.71
CA LYS A 17 -28.43 9.31 16.21
C LYS A 17 -29.22 8.05 16.57
N HIS A 18 -30.48 8.27 16.92
CA HIS A 18 -31.40 7.34 17.55
C HIS A 18 -31.49 5.96 16.86
N GLY A 19 -31.45 4.89 17.66
CA GLY A 19 -31.76 3.52 17.25
C GLY A 19 -30.59 2.80 16.58
N VAL A 20 -30.14 1.70 17.19
CA VAL A 20 -28.95 0.88 16.84
C VAL A 20 -27.63 1.47 17.37
N VAL A 21 -27.27 1.08 18.59
CA VAL A 21 -25.94 1.32 19.17
C VAL A 21 -24.94 0.43 18.43
N SER A 22 -24.37 0.94 17.35
CA SER A 22 -23.13 0.43 16.78
C SER A 22 -22.02 1.42 17.19
N SER A 23 -21.48 1.22 18.38
CA SER A 23 -20.37 2.01 18.91
C SER A 23 -19.09 1.63 18.18
N HIS A 24 -18.86 2.19 16.99
CA HIS A 24 -17.57 2.09 16.33
C HIS A 24 -16.60 3.09 16.97
N VAL A 25 -15.88 2.67 18.01
CA VAL A 25 -14.74 3.42 18.54
C VAL A 25 -13.68 3.50 17.44
N ARG A 26 -13.46 4.70 16.88
CA ARG A 26 -12.47 4.91 15.82
C ARG A 26 -11.16 5.35 16.43
N VAL A 27 -10.31 4.38 16.77
CA VAL A 27 -8.92 4.65 17.15
C VAL A 27 -8.10 4.81 15.87
N SER A 28 -7.84 6.06 15.45
CA SER A 28 -6.82 6.31 14.43
C SER A 28 -5.46 6.33 15.13
N VAL A 29 -4.52 5.51 14.66
CA VAL A 29 -3.14 5.51 15.15
C VAL A 29 -2.26 5.89 13.97
N SER A 30 -1.66 7.08 14.03
CA SER A 30 -0.66 7.51 13.07
C SER A 30 0.72 7.27 13.65
N PHE A 31 1.55 6.54 12.91
CA PHE A 31 2.95 6.30 13.29
C PHE A 31 3.84 7.17 12.43
N LYS A 32 4.64 8.01 13.06
CA LYS A 32 5.62 8.79 12.30
C LYS A 32 6.97 8.08 12.19
N SER A 33 7.35 7.29 13.20
CA SER A 33 8.55 6.46 13.16
C SER A 33 8.58 5.43 14.28
N ILE A 34 8.78 4.15 13.93
CA ILE A 34 9.12 3.06 14.84
C ILE A 34 10.37 2.36 14.31
N CYS A 35 11.50 2.61 14.96
CA CYS A 35 12.77 1.89 14.81
C CYS A 35 12.88 0.80 15.89
N LEU A 36 12.81 -0.46 15.48
CA LEU A 36 13.04 -1.60 16.38
C LEU A 36 14.52 -1.99 16.35
N CYS A 37 15.19 -1.95 17.50
CA CYS A 37 16.52 -2.50 17.66
C CYS A 37 16.42 -4.03 17.81
N PHE A 38 17.36 -4.74 17.17
CA PHE A 38 17.49 -6.19 17.13
C PHE A 38 17.13 -6.86 18.48
N VAL A 39 16.29 -7.91 18.41
CA VAL A 39 15.97 -8.97 19.41
C VAL A 39 14.46 -9.17 19.61
N PHE A 40 13.59 -8.20 19.30
CA PHE A 40 12.15 -8.37 19.52
C PHE A 40 11.34 -8.55 18.22
N ASN A 41 10.79 -9.75 18.05
CA ASN A 41 9.75 -10.08 17.07
C ASN A 41 8.38 -9.47 17.43
N ARG A 42 8.34 -8.60 18.43
CA ARG A 42 7.11 -8.07 19.00
C ARG A 42 7.29 -6.62 19.38
N LEU A 43 6.41 -5.77 18.87
CA LEU A 43 6.25 -4.39 19.30
C LEU A 43 4.95 -4.29 20.10
N VAL A 44 5.01 -3.74 21.32
CA VAL A 44 3.83 -3.48 22.14
C VAL A 44 3.76 -1.99 22.44
N MET A 45 2.62 -1.39 22.15
CA MET A 45 2.33 0.01 22.37
C MET A 45 1.16 0.08 23.33
N LYS A 46 1.38 0.68 24.50
CA LYS A 46 0.36 0.83 25.53
C LYS A 46 -0.21 2.23 25.47
N PHE A 47 -1.54 2.31 25.36
CA PHE A 47 -2.29 3.55 25.34
C PHE A 47 -2.93 3.85 26.69
N GLY A 48 -3.07 2.83 27.55
CA GLY A 48 -3.76 2.97 28.83
C GLY A 48 -5.27 2.98 28.63
N ASP A 49 -5.98 3.75 29.44
CA ASP A 49 -7.44 3.80 29.36
C ASP A 49 -7.90 4.80 28.29
N VAL A 50 -8.72 4.34 27.35
CA VAL A 50 -9.26 5.13 26.22
C VAL A 50 -10.78 4.95 26.19
N GLU A 51 -11.52 5.99 26.55
CA GLU A 51 -12.99 5.96 26.67
C GLU A 51 -13.47 4.83 27.63
N ASP A 52 -14.33 3.92 27.15
CA ASP A 52 -14.82 2.76 27.91
C ASP A 52 -13.84 1.57 27.91
N LEU A 53 -12.74 1.67 27.16
CA LEU A 53 -11.75 0.60 26.99
C LEU A 53 -10.63 0.78 28.00
N ARG A 54 -10.48 -0.20 28.89
CA ARG A 54 -9.40 -0.18 29.89
C ARG A 54 -8.15 -0.86 29.36
N ASP A 55 -6.98 -0.32 29.71
CA ASP A 55 -5.67 -0.88 29.37
C ASP A 55 -5.54 -1.27 27.88
N LEU A 56 -5.93 -0.36 26.98
CA LEU A 56 -5.77 -0.53 25.55
C LEU A 56 -4.28 -0.64 25.21
N SER A 57 -3.91 -1.74 24.56
CA SER A 57 -2.58 -1.89 23.98
C SER A 57 -2.64 -2.54 22.61
N ILE A 58 -1.77 -2.07 21.72
CA ILE A 58 -1.65 -2.57 20.35
C ILE A 58 -0.32 -3.30 20.24
N ARG A 59 -0.36 -4.49 19.68
CA ARG A 59 0.76 -5.40 19.60
C ARG A 59 0.97 -5.87 18.18
N LEU A 60 2.11 -5.53 17.61
CA LEU A 60 2.52 -6.01 16.29
C LEU A 60 3.48 -7.18 16.49
N GLN A 61 3.23 -8.25 15.76
CA GLN A 61 4.11 -9.40 15.64
C GLN A 61 4.85 -9.31 14.32
N LEU A 62 6.17 -9.41 14.37
CA LEU A 62 7.05 -9.32 13.23
C LEU A 62 7.87 -10.60 13.11
N SER A 63 8.10 -11.02 11.87
CA SER A 63 9.03 -12.09 11.56
C SER A 63 10.11 -11.59 10.61
N ASN A 64 11.22 -12.33 10.57
CA ASN A 64 12.33 -12.10 9.64
C ASN A 64 12.65 -13.40 8.94
N THR A 65 12.53 -13.42 7.62
CA THR A 65 12.69 -14.62 6.80
C THR A 65 13.67 -14.33 5.67
N PHE A 66 14.61 -15.26 5.43
CA PHE A 66 15.52 -15.18 4.30
C PHE A 66 14.85 -15.80 3.07
N TYR A 67 14.74 -15.04 1.99
CA TYR A 67 14.16 -15.52 0.73
C TYR A 67 15.29 -15.78 -0.28
N GLU A 68 15.61 -17.05 -0.49
CA GLU A 68 16.65 -17.53 -1.43
C GLU A 68 16.49 -16.94 -2.84
N SER A 69 15.25 -16.83 -3.33
CA SER A 69 14.94 -16.25 -4.65
C SER A 69 15.40 -14.80 -4.82
N SER A 70 15.47 -14.06 -3.72
CA SER A 70 15.90 -12.66 -3.68
C SER A 70 17.30 -12.47 -3.08
N GLY A 71 17.89 -13.53 -2.51
CA GLY A 71 19.20 -13.49 -1.84
C GLY A 71 19.28 -12.51 -0.67
N GLN A 72 18.15 -12.13 -0.06
CA GLN A 72 18.11 -11.15 1.02
C GLN A 72 17.11 -11.50 2.11
N TRP A 73 17.31 -10.90 3.29
CA TRP A 73 16.39 -10.96 4.41
C TRP A 73 15.20 -10.03 4.20
N TRP A 74 14.01 -10.50 4.54
CA TRP A 74 12.78 -9.73 4.52
C TRP A 74 12.11 -9.80 5.88
N PHE A 75 11.59 -8.67 6.32
CA PHE A 75 10.73 -8.64 7.48
C PHE A 75 9.27 -8.52 7.04
N SER A 76 8.38 -9.15 7.81
CA SER A 76 6.94 -9.00 7.65
C SER A 76 6.29 -8.74 8.99
N VAL A 77 5.15 -8.05 8.96
CA VAL A 77 4.22 -8.02 10.08
C VAL A 77 3.27 -9.20 9.89
N ASP A 78 3.25 -10.12 10.84
CA ASP A 78 2.43 -11.34 10.72
C ASP A 78 1.02 -11.10 11.27
N SER A 79 0.94 -10.39 12.40
CA SER A 79 -0.34 -10.08 13.06
C SER A 79 -0.30 -8.78 13.86
N VAL A 80 -1.47 -8.17 13.98
CA VAL A 80 -1.75 -7.00 14.82
C VAL A 80 -2.83 -7.39 15.83
N SER A 81 -2.48 -7.42 17.10
CA SER A 81 -3.41 -7.67 18.20
C SER A 81 -3.78 -6.37 18.90
N LEU A 82 -5.07 -6.15 19.13
CA LEU A 82 -5.60 -5.14 20.05
C LEU A 82 -5.98 -5.86 21.35
N LEU A 83 -5.29 -5.53 22.44
CA LEU A 83 -5.65 -5.98 23.78
C LEU A 83 -6.41 -4.87 24.47
N TYR A 84 -7.52 -5.21 25.09
CA TYR A 84 -8.37 -4.25 25.80
C TYR A 84 -9.09 -4.95 26.95
N ASN A 85 -9.58 -4.18 27.92
CA ASN A 85 -10.28 -4.68 29.10
C ASN A 85 -9.50 -5.78 29.86
N LYS A 86 -8.16 -5.70 29.87
CA LYS A 86 -7.20 -6.63 30.48
C LYS A 86 -7.17 -8.06 29.94
N SER A 87 -8.30 -8.62 29.50
CA SER A 87 -8.39 -10.02 29.05
C SER A 87 -8.88 -10.22 27.62
N GLU A 88 -9.46 -9.19 26.99
CA GLU A 88 -9.96 -9.32 25.63
C GLU A 88 -8.86 -9.02 24.60
N GLU A 89 -8.87 -9.78 23.51
CA GLU A 89 -7.91 -9.63 22.42
C GLU A 89 -8.63 -9.74 21.06
N ALA A 90 -8.47 -8.72 20.22
CA ALA A 90 -8.86 -8.74 18.82
C ALA A 90 -7.61 -8.92 17.95
N VAL A 91 -7.55 -10.03 17.19
CA VAL A 91 -6.37 -10.39 16.38
C VAL A 91 -6.64 -10.16 14.91
N PHE A 92 -5.76 -9.43 14.24
CA PHE A 92 -5.78 -9.22 12.81
C PHE A 92 -4.54 -9.86 12.17
N ASN A 93 -4.72 -10.68 11.14
CA ASN A 93 -3.64 -11.23 10.33
C ASN A 93 -3.27 -10.21 9.23
N ALA A 94 -1.99 -9.91 9.09
CA ALA A 94 -1.51 -9.01 8.06
C ALA A 94 -1.07 -9.82 6.83
N SER A 95 -1.52 -9.44 5.63
CA SER A 95 -1.32 -10.23 4.41
C SER A 95 -0.37 -9.60 3.39
N GLU A 96 -0.10 -8.30 3.48
CA GLU A 96 0.71 -7.57 2.50
C GLU A 96 1.56 -6.46 3.16
N VAL A 97 2.05 -6.74 4.37
CA VAL A 97 2.88 -5.81 5.14
C VAL A 97 4.27 -6.42 5.32
N TYR A 98 5.11 -6.28 4.30
CA TYR A 98 6.47 -6.83 4.26
C TYR A 98 7.42 -5.94 3.46
N ALA A 99 8.70 -5.92 3.83
CA ALA A 99 9.76 -5.22 3.10
C ALA A 99 11.12 -5.89 3.31
N PRO A 100 12.11 -5.64 2.42
CA PRO A 100 13.48 -6.08 2.65
C PRO A 100 13.99 -5.54 3.98
N ALA A 101 14.74 -6.34 4.75
CA ALA A 101 15.29 -5.94 6.03
C ALA A 101 16.20 -4.70 5.93
N SER A 102 16.82 -4.49 4.76
CA SER A 102 17.65 -3.32 4.45
C SER A 102 16.86 -2.01 4.24
N SER A 103 15.53 -2.10 4.06
CA SER A 103 14.64 -0.97 3.75
C SER A 103 13.56 -0.79 4.84
N SER A 104 12.90 0.35 4.87
CA SER A 104 11.68 0.53 5.66
C SER A 104 10.44 0.18 4.82
N TYR A 105 9.34 -0.21 5.43
CA TYR A 105 8.04 -0.34 4.77
C TYR A 105 7.24 0.94 5.00
N HIS A 106 6.66 1.50 3.95
CA HIS A 106 5.78 2.66 4.04
C HIS A 106 4.45 2.40 3.33
N CYS A 107 3.35 2.81 3.96
CA CYS A 107 2.04 2.69 3.35
C CYS A 107 1.10 3.80 3.84
N LEU A 108 0.36 4.41 2.92
CA LEU A 108 -0.59 5.46 3.27
C LEU A 108 -1.70 4.93 4.20
N HIS A 109 -2.18 3.70 3.94
CA HIS A 109 -3.27 3.09 4.69
C HIS A 109 -2.99 1.60 4.95
N VAL A 110 -2.92 1.21 6.22
CA VAL A 110 -2.96 -0.20 6.63
C VAL A 110 -4.21 -0.40 7.48
N SER A 111 -5.22 -1.08 6.93
CA SER A 111 -6.57 -1.10 7.49
C SER A 111 -7.22 -2.47 7.42
N SER A 112 -8.16 -2.71 8.33
CA SER A 112 -9.10 -3.84 8.21
C SER A 112 -10.31 -3.54 7.32
N LEU A 113 -10.46 -2.30 6.85
CA LEU A 113 -11.55 -1.88 5.98
C LEU A 113 -11.25 -2.19 4.52
N GLN A 114 -12.23 -2.77 3.83
CA GLN A 114 -12.16 -3.10 2.40
C GLN A 114 -11.92 -1.90 1.49
N ARG A 115 -12.35 -0.70 1.91
CA ARG A 115 -12.10 0.55 1.18
C ARG A 115 -10.61 0.91 1.09
N HIS A 116 -9.77 0.39 2.00
CA HIS A 116 -8.33 0.62 2.04
C HIS A 116 -7.56 -0.70 1.85
N SER A 117 -7.99 -1.50 0.86
CA SER A 117 -7.40 -2.79 0.47
C SER A 117 -7.49 -3.93 1.51
N ALA A 118 -7.99 -3.68 2.72
CA ALA A 118 -8.16 -4.67 3.79
C ALA A 118 -6.89 -5.51 4.09
N LEU A 119 -5.73 -4.86 4.21
CA LEU A 119 -4.46 -5.53 4.50
C LEU A 119 -4.46 -6.25 5.88
N LEU A 120 -5.37 -5.89 6.78
CA LEU A 120 -5.58 -6.51 8.09
C LEU A 120 -6.86 -7.35 8.10
N LEU A 121 -6.71 -8.66 8.04
CA LEU A 121 -7.81 -9.62 8.02
C LEU A 121 -8.19 -10.03 9.44
N PRO A 122 -9.48 -10.11 9.82
CA PRO A 122 -9.87 -10.54 11.15
C PRO A 122 -9.52 -12.02 11.38
N GLY A 123 -8.65 -12.29 12.36
CA GLY A 123 -8.21 -13.63 12.74
C GLY A 123 -9.08 -14.30 13.81
N ASN A 124 -9.90 -13.53 14.52
CA ASN A 124 -10.84 -14.05 15.52
C ASN A 124 -12.20 -13.30 15.52
N ASP A 125 -13.19 -13.82 16.26
CA ASP A 125 -14.54 -13.23 16.31
C ASP A 125 -14.55 -11.84 16.96
N HIS A 126 -13.65 -11.57 17.89
CA HIS A 126 -13.46 -10.23 18.45
C HIS A 126 -13.07 -9.25 17.35
N ALA A 127 -12.07 -9.57 16.51
CA ALA A 127 -11.59 -8.70 15.43
C ALA A 127 -12.66 -8.33 14.41
N ARG A 128 -13.69 -9.16 14.19
CA ARG A 128 -14.82 -8.82 13.31
C ARG A 128 -15.64 -7.62 13.79
N ARG A 129 -15.63 -7.34 15.10
CA ARG A 129 -16.32 -6.20 15.71
C ARG A 129 -15.45 -4.93 15.74
N TRP A 130 -14.18 -5.05 15.38
CA TRP A 130 -13.21 -3.96 15.44
C TRP A 130 -12.84 -3.48 14.04
N SER A 131 -12.67 -2.17 13.90
CA SER A 131 -12.09 -1.56 12.72
C SER A 131 -10.82 -0.83 13.12
N VAL A 132 -9.69 -1.23 12.52
CA VAL A 132 -8.39 -0.62 12.78
C VAL A 132 -7.88 -0.04 11.47
N THR A 133 -7.42 1.21 11.52
CA THR A 133 -6.83 1.88 10.36
C THR A 133 -5.63 2.69 10.81
N PHE A 134 -4.46 2.26 10.36
CA PHE A 134 -3.24 3.01 10.44
C PHE A 134 -3.12 3.92 9.22
N THR A 135 -2.73 5.16 9.46
CA THR A 135 -2.51 6.16 8.41
C THR A 135 -1.05 6.57 8.42
N ASN A 136 -0.48 6.74 7.21
CA ASN A 136 0.92 7.08 7.01
C ASN A 136 1.86 6.14 7.78
N PHE A 137 1.63 4.83 7.64
CA PHE A 137 2.30 3.77 8.38
C PHE A 137 3.72 3.57 7.85
N GLN A 138 4.73 3.84 8.66
CA GLN A 138 6.13 3.51 8.36
C GLN A 138 6.75 2.65 9.46
N ILE A 139 7.36 1.54 9.08
CA ILE A 139 8.02 0.61 10.00
C ILE A 139 9.32 0.06 9.42
N GLN A 140 10.32 -0.12 10.27
CA GLN A 140 11.53 -0.85 9.91
C GLN A 140 11.95 -1.74 11.08
N ALA A 141 12.25 -2.99 10.76
CA ALA A 141 12.73 -3.96 11.71
C ALA A 141 14.13 -4.45 11.32
N PHE A 142 14.87 -4.95 12.31
CA PHE A 142 16.12 -5.70 12.16
C PHE A 142 17.32 -5.05 11.47
N ASN A 143 17.27 -3.90 10.80
CA ASN A 143 18.50 -3.32 10.23
C ASN A 143 18.49 -1.79 10.23
N VAL A 144 18.22 -1.20 11.39
CA VAL A 144 18.23 0.25 11.53
C VAL A 144 19.63 0.75 11.86
N THR A 145 20.21 1.52 10.95
CA THR A 145 21.52 2.15 11.15
C THR A 145 21.34 3.63 11.53
N SER A 146 22.12 4.09 12.52
CA SER A 146 22.19 5.52 12.91
C SER A 146 20.87 6.16 13.38
N GLY A 147 19.87 5.38 13.80
CA GLY A 147 18.59 5.90 14.29
C GLY A 147 17.73 6.60 13.24
N LYS A 148 17.98 6.35 11.95
CA LYS A 148 17.17 6.83 10.83
C LYS A 148 16.61 5.66 10.05
N PHE A 149 15.45 5.84 9.45
CA PHE A 149 14.93 4.85 8.53
C PHE A 149 15.79 4.75 7.28
N SER A 150 15.99 3.51 6.84
CA SER A 150 16.41 3.21 5.47
C SER A 150 15.35 3.65 4.46
N PRO A 151 15.70 3.76 3.16
CA PRO A 151 14.76 4.08 2.10
C PRO A 151 13.46 3.27 2.22
N ALA A 152 12.33 3.93 2.01
CA ALA A 152 11.02 3.32 2.15
C ALA A 152 10.62 2.55 0.89
N SER A 153 10.16 1.32 1.09
CA SER A 153 9.44 0.51 0.11
C SER A 153 7.95 0.76 0.29
N ASP A 154 7.33 1.40 -0.69
CA ASP A 154 5.90 1.71 -0.67
C ASP A 154 5.04 0.46 -0.93
N CYS A 155 3.94 0.33 -0.19
CA CYS A 155 2.96 -0.76 -0.35
C CYS A 155 2.19 -0.73 -1.68
N ALA A 156 2.12 0.44 -2.31
CA ALA A 156 1.51 0.62 -3.61
C ALA A 156 2.63 0.83 -4.63
N THR A 157 2.78 -0.13 -5.54
CA THR A 157 3.60 0.09 -6.74
C THR A 157 3.00 1.26 -7.51
N PHE A 158 3.83 2.24 -7.91
CA PHE A 158 3.40 3.43 -8.65
C PHE A 158 2.53 3.13 -9.89
N LEU A 159 2.61 1.91 -10.40
CA LEU A 159 1.79 1.38 -11.48
C LEU A 159 1.06 0.13 -10.97
N THR A 160 -0.24 0.25 -10.71
CA THR A 160 -1.06 -0.93 -10.39
C THR A 160 -1.07 -1.88 -11.60
N PRO A 161 -1.27 -3.19 -11.40
CA PRO A 161 -1.36 -4.13 -12.50
C PRO A 161 -2.41 -3.72 -13.56
N ALA A 162 -3.53 -3.13 -13.12
CA ALA A 162 -4.57 -2.62 -14.01
C ALA A 162 -4.08 -1.45 -14.89
N ILE A 163 -3.38 -0.47 -14.30
CA ILE A 163 -2.82 0.66 -15.05
C ILE A 163 -1.76 0.17 -16.03
N LEU A 164 -0.90 -0.76 -15.60
CA LEU A 164 0.13 -1.33 -16.47
C LEU A 164 -0.47 -2.02 -17.69
N MET A 165 -1.51 -2.86 -17.51
CA MET A 165 -2.22 -3.49 -18.61
C MET A 165 -2.89 -2.46 -19.53
N GLY A 166 -3.43 -1.37 -18.96
CA GLY A 166 -4.00 -0.25 -19.72
C GLY A 166 -2.95 0.49 -20.56
N LEU A 167 -1.77 0.74 -20.00
CA LEU A 167 -0.68 1.41 -20.71
C LEU A 167 -0.12 0.53 -21.83
N ILE A 168 0.06 -0.77 -21.57
CA ILE A 168 0.52 -1.72 -22.59
C ILE A 168 -0.49 -1.80 -23.74
N THR A 169 -1.78 -1.95 -23.44
CA THR A 169 -2.82 -2.03 -24.48
C THR A 169 -2.96 -0.72 -25.27
N SER A 170 -2.91 0.43 -24.58
CA SER A 170 -2.91 1.74 -25.23
C SER A 170 -1.71 1.93 -26.16
N LEU A 171 -0.51 1.52 -25.73
CA LEU A 171 0.70 1.57 -26.56
C LEU A 171 0.57 0.68 -27.81
N ILE A 172 0.03 -0.54 -27.67
CA ILE A 172 -0.19 -1.45 -28.80
C ILE A 172 -1.15 -0.84 -29.81
N LEU A 173 -2.29 -0.28 -29.36
CA LEU A 173 -3.25 0.37 -30.26
C LEU A 173 -2.65 1.59 -30.98
N LEU A 174 -1.81 2.36 -30.28
CA LEU A 174 -1.12 3.51 -30.85
C LEU A 174 -0.14 3.08 -31.95
N LEU A 175 0.61 1.99 -31.74
CA LEU A 175 1.49 1.43 -32.76
C LEU A 175 0.73 0.92 -33.99
N VAL A 176 -0.40 0.24 -33.80
CA VAL A 176 -1.27 -0.21 -34.90
C VAL A 176 -1.82 0.97 -35.69
N LEU A 177 -2.28 2.02 -34.99
CA LEU A 177 -2.77 3.24 -35.64
C LEU A 177 -1.66 3.96 -36.42
N ALA A 178 -0.46 4.08 -35.83
CA ALA A 178 0.69 4.68 -36.51
C ALA A 178 1.07 3.90 -37.77
N TYR A 179 1.02 2.57 -37.71
CA TYR A 179 1.26 1.71 -38.88
C TYR A 179 0.21 1.92 -39.98
N ALA A 180 -1.08 1.93 -39.62
CA ALA A 180 -2.15 2.19 -40.57
C ALA A 180 -2.02 3.58 -41.22
N LEU A 181 -1.74 4.62 -40.42
CA LEU A 181 -1.51 5.98 -40.92
C LEU A 181 -0.30 6.04 -41.84
N HIS A 182 0.80 5.37 -41.48
CA HIS A 182 1.98 5.28 -42.32
C HIS A 182 1.63 4.69 -43.69
N MET A 183 0.86 3.59 -43.74
CA MET A 183 0.42 2.99 -45.01
C MET A 183 -0.47 3.93 -45.84
N VAL A 184 -1.38 4.68 -45.20
CA VAL A 184 -2.24 5.66 -45.90
C VAL A 184 -1.42 6.82 -46.48
N ILE A 185 -0.43 7.32 -45.73
CA ILE A 185 0.47 8.39 -46.22
C ILE A 185 1.29 7.89 -47.42
N HIS A 186 1.82 6.67 -47.36
CA HIS A 186 2.55 6.06 -48.48
C HIS A 186 1.69 5.93 -49.74
N LEU A 187 0.44 5.46 -49.60
CA LEU A 187 -0.50 5.38 -50.73
C LEU A 187 -0.80 6.76 -51.34
N LYS A 188 -1.06 7.77 -50.49
CA LYS A 188 -1.28 9.14 -50.98
C LYS A 188 -0.06 9.74 -51.67
N HIS A 189 1.14 9.39 -51.22
CA HIS A 189 2.36 9.86 -51.86
C HIS A 189 2.50 9.28 -53.29
N ILE A 190 2.16 8.00 -53.47
CA ILE A 190 2.18 7.34 -54.79
C ILE A 190 1.14 7.96 -55.74
N GLU A 191 -0.11 8.16 -55.30
CA GLU A 191 -1.15 8.79 -56.14
C GLU A 191 -0.75 10.21 -56.57
N HIS A 192 -0.15 11.00 -55.68
CA HIS A 192 0.29 12.35 -56.00
C HIS A 192 1.44 12.37 -57.02
N GLU A 193 2.39 11.43 -56.92
CA GLU A 193 3.48 11.29 -57.90
C GLU A 193 2.94 10.85 -59.28
N ASP A 194 1.97 9.93 -59.33
CA ASP A 194 1.35 9.47 -60.58
C ASP A 194 0.52 10.56 -61.27
N GLU A 195 -0.16 11.43 -60.51
CA GLU A 195 -0.87 12.59 -61.07
C GLU A 195 0.11 13.63 -61.66
N HIS A 196 1.28 13.83 -61.03
CA HIS A 196 2.35 14.67 -61.60
C HIS A 196 2.99 14.06 -62.85
N LYS A 197 3.09 12.73 -62.93
CA LYS A 197 3.68 12.04 -64.09
C LYS A 197 2.75 12.03 -65.30
N SER A 198 1.45 11.86 -65.09
CA SER A 198 0.45 11.81 -66.16
C SER A 198 0.25 13.16 -66.86
N HIS A 199 0.44 14.29 -66.17
CA HIS A 199 0.41 15.63 -66.78
C HIS A 199 1.63 15.95 -67.68
N VAL A 200 2.72 15.17 -67.61
CA VAL A 200 3.92 15.35 -68.45
C VAL A 200 3.81 14.60 -69.78
N TYR A 201 2.87 13.66 -69.91
CA TYR A 201 2.63 12.88 -71.13
C TYR A 201 1.37 13.34 -71.91
N PHE A 202 1.33 14.62 -72.31
CA PHE A 202 0.49 15.04 -73.44
C PHE A 202 1.39 15.55 -74.57
N PRO A 203 1.71 14.73 -75.59
CA PRO A 203 2.32 15.26 -76.80
C PRO A 203 1.26 16.05 -77.56
N LYS A 204 1.52 17.36 -77.75
CA LYS A 204 0.83 18.17 -78.75
C LYS A 204 1.10 17.54 -80.11
N THR A 205 0.05 17.09 -80.78
CA THR A 205 0.03 16.93 -82.24
C THR A 205 -1.06 17.84 -82.77
#